data_AF-A0A9E0H9D6-F1
#
_entry.id   AF-A0A9E0H9D6-F1
#
_cell.length_a   1.000
_cell.length_b   1.000
_cell.length_c   1.000
_cell.angle_alpha   90.00
_cell.angle_beta   90.00
_cell.angle_gamma   90.00
#
_symmetry.space_group_name_H-M   'P 1'
#
loop_
_entity.id
_entity.type
_entity.pdbx_description
1 polymer ?
#
loop_
_entity_poly.entity_id
_entity_poly.type
_entity_poly.pdbx_seq_one_letter_code
_entity_poly.pdbx_strand_id
1 'polypeptide(L)'
;MPTSKAPPVAPAARRAPSTSEAPFVRFSDSPLWHHQRAYFAAQGPAAWSRGPVPHYVTTTPALAQAYAEVLAGFADDVAYARGGGPPRPLYVIELGAGTGRLGFRIARALAAMGDARRRGWEPIYVLTDLAEATVAWWQQHPWLAPLFAAGQLDVARFDLTADRALHLRHRGQTIAVDAPVDAMAVIANYVLDGVPTDAFAAADGALYEGQVATTVATRADGALTTCELTFRPRRCDAEGYYGGPALDAALASYRDARGWFTFPGPALAGLERLRALCRGPWLLLAADKGDARRADVVQPAPPEVALHGSASLTVNFDAVGAWAMAHGGRWWHPEHRGRALEICAFQLATPAPLATARAFDLAIARRSPDDLHALKRPLVSQAGDLSLPEFLAYLRLSGHDAKVFCDCAPALGPALRAASPDERDEVALAIARVWDGYLPIGEPVDVARTLAAAAAAIDRPALAARLERASRALYGAPMTPAASPVPAAAPASDADDPFALFATG
;
A
#
# COMPACT_ATOMS: atom_id res chain seq x y z
N MET A 1 64.21 43.75 -7.14
CA MET A 1 63.74 43.55 -5.74
C MET A 1 63.37 44.92 -5.16
N PRO A 2 62.33 45.06 -4.33
CA PRO A 2 61.57 44.01 -3.64
C PRO A 2 60.10 43.91 -4.09
N THR A 3 59.59 42.70 -3.94
CA THR A 3 58.21 42.26 -4.18
C THR A 3 57.32 42.65 -3.00
N SER A 4 56.20 43.32 -3.28
CA SER A 4 55.11 43.56 -2.33
C SER A 4 54.42 42.22 -2.03
N LYS A 5 54.55 41.71 -0.80
CA LYS A 5 53.76 40.58 -0.28
C LYS A 5 52.64 41.14 0.59
N ALA A 6 51.41 40.80 0.22
CA ALA A 6 50.20 41.02 1.01
C ALA A 6 50.30 40.35 2.40
N PRO A 7 49.60 40.88 3.43
CA PRO A 7 49.62 40.32 4.77
C PRO A 7 48.95 38.93 4.83
N PRO A 8 49.36 38.06 5.76
CA PRO A 8 48.76 36.73 5.90
C PRO A 8 47.31 36.85 6.39
N VAL A 9 46.39 36.25 5.63
CA VAL A 9 44.99 36.03 6.04
C VAL A 9 44.99 35.08 7.23
N ALA A 10 44.49 35.53 8.36
CA ALA A 10 44.27 34.68 9.54
C ALA A 10 43.31 33.53 9.16
N PRO A 11 43.56 32.29 9.60
CA PRO A 11 42.62 31.20 9.36
C PRO A 11 41.30 31.55 10.06
N ALA A 12 40.23 31.61 9.27
CA ALA A 12 38.89 31.75 9.81
C ALA A 12 38.66 30.65 10.84
N ALA A 13 38.43 31.05 12.09
CA ALA A 13 38.08 30.13 13.15
C ALA A 13 36.88 29.30 12.68
N ARG A 14 37.09 28.01 12.41
CA ARG A 14 36.01 27.05 12.23
C ARG A 14 35.19 27.11 13.51
N ARG A 15 34.00 27.69 13.40
CA ARG A 15 32.98 27.61 14.43
C ARG A 15 32.72 26.12 14.63
N ALA A 16 33.11 25.57 15.79
CA ALA A 16 32.80 24.20 16.13
C ALA A 16 31.29 23.98 15.96
N PRO A 17 30.85 22.88 15.34
CA PRO A 17 29.43 22.55 15.35
C PRO A 17 29.02 22.49 16.82
N SER A 18 27.95 23.19 17.18
CA SER A 18 27.38 23.10 18.52
C SER A 18 26.90 21.66 18.70
N THR A 19 27.67 20.84 19.40
CA THR A 19 27.29 19.50 19.82
C THR A 19 26.29 19.62 20.98
N SER A 20 25.05 20.03 20.69
CA SER A 20 23.95 19.52 21.51
C SER A 20 23.71 18.11 21.00
N GLU A 21 24.15 17.09 21.74
CA GLU A 21 23.75 15.71 21.46
C GLU A 21 22.23 15.67 21.33
N ALA A 22 21.73 15.10 20.22
CA ALA A 22 20.29 14.96 20.03
C ALA A 22 19.70 14.19 21.23
N PRO A 23 18.62 14.68 21.85
CA PRO A 23 18.07 14.04 23.04
C PRO A 23 17.58 12.63 22.69
N PHE A 24 17.87 11.68 23.57
CA PHE A 24 17.27 10.34 23.49
C PHE A 24 15.80 10.42 23.87
N VAL A 25 14.92 10.14 22.90
CA VAL A 25 13.46 10.18 23.05
C VAL A 25 12.87 8.79 22.76
N ARG A 26 11.59 8.59 23.05
CA ARG A 26 10.87 7.41 22.57
C ARG A 26 10.92 7.35 21.04
N PHE A 27 11.02 6.17 20.44
CA PHE A 27 11.19 6.08 18.99
C PHE A 27 10.01 6.68 18.22
N SER A 28 8.77 6.51 18.70
CA SER A 28 7.60 7.18 18.10
C SER A 28 7.68 8.72 18.10
N ASP A 29 8.48 9.30 18.99
CA ASP A 29 8.61 10.74 19.19
C ASP A 29 9.82 11.32 18.46
N SER A 30 10.57 10.47 17.74
CA SER A 30 11.72 10.87 16.93
C SER A 30 11.33 11.90 15.85
N PRO A 31 12.23 12.87 15.52
CA PRO A 31 12.01 13.79 14.41
C PRO A 31 11.79 13.10 13.06
N LEU A 32 12.23 11.84 12.89
CA LEU A 32 11.98 11.02 11.70
C LEU A 32 10.51 11.10 11.25
N TRP A 33 9.59 10.89 12.18
CA TRP A 33 8.16 10.78 11.86
C TRP A 33 7.54 12.11 11.44
N HIS A 34 8.08 13.23 11.94
CA HIS A 34 7.68 14.56 11.48
C HIS A 34 8.08 14.78 10.02
N HIS A 35 9.31 14.41 9.64
CA HIS A 35 9.76 14.50 8.24
C HIS A 35 8.95 13.58 7.32
N GLN A 36 8.68 12.36 7.76
CA GLN A 36 7.86 11.40 7.03
C GLN A 36 6.44 11.91 6.78
N ARG A 37 5.79 12.40 7.85
CA ARG A 37 4.45 12.99 7.76
C ARG A 37 4.41 14.18 6.82
N ALA A 38 5.40 15.07 6.90
CA ALA A 38 5.51 16.24 6.04
C ALA A 38 5.70 15.86 4.56
N TYR A 39 6.51 14.83 4.27
CA TYR A 39 6.73 14.34 2.92
C TYR A 39 5.42 13.86 2.28
N PHE A 40 4.67 12.96 2.91
CA PHE A 40 3.41 12.45 2.35
C PHE A 40 2.33 13.53 2.24
N ALA A 41 2.23 14.41 3.24
CA ALA A 41 1.29 15.53 3.19
C ALA A 41 1.57 16.50 2.04
N ALA A 42 2.85 16.72 1.70
CA ALA A 42 3.26 17.61 0.61
C ALA A 42 3.14 16.96 -0.78
N GLN A 43 3.52 15.68 -0.92
CA GLN A 43 3.55 15.00 -2.20
C GLN A 43 2.16 14.56 -2.69
N GLY A 44 1.27 14.14 -1.78
CA GLY A 44 -0.05 13.61 -2.14
C GLY A 44 0.06 12.50 -3.21
N PRO A 45 -0.80 12.50 -4.25
CA PRO A 45 -0.76 11.49 -5.32
C PRO A 45 0.57 11.43 -6.09
N ALA A 46 1.39 12.48 -6.06
CA ALA A 46 2.68 12.52 -6.76
C ALA A 46 3.69 11.53 -6.17
N ALA A 47 3.57 11.18 -4.88
CA ALA A 47 4.44 10.23 -4.20
C ALA A 47 4.48 8.85 -4.90
N TRP A 48 3.39 8.46 -5.56
CA TRP A 48 3.25 7.16 -6.23
C TRP A 48 3.28 7.25 -7.75
N SER A 49 2.66 8.27 -8.33
CA SER A 49 2.56 8.42 -9.79
C SER A 49 3.89 8.79 -10.45
N ARG A 50 4.71 9.59 -9.76
CA ARG A 50 6.01 10.08 -10.23
C ARG A 50 7.14 9.87 -9.22
N GLY A 51 6.79 9.57 -7.98
CA GLY A 51 7.73 9.36 -6.88
C GLY A 51 8.26 7.93 -6.78
N PRO A 52 9.23 7.72 -5.88
CA PRO A 52 9.92 6.44 -5.72
C PRO A 52 9.14 5.39 -4.91
N VAL A 53 7.98 5.75 -4.34
CA VAL A 53 7.26 4.89 -3.37
C VAL A 53 6.64 3.67 -4.08
N PRO A 54 7.09 2.44 -3.77
CA PRO A 54 6.51 1.23 -4.36
C PRO A 54 5.05 1.07 -3.94
N HIS A 55 4.18 0.72 -4.89
CA HIS A 55 2.74 0.55 -4.63
C HIS A 55 2.10 -0.60 -5.41
N TYR A 56 2.86 -1.28 -6.27
CA TYR A 56 2.28 -2.30 -7.15
C TYR A 56 1.80 -3.54 -6.37
N VAL A 57 2.63 -4.07 -5.47
CA VAL A 57 2.32 -5.32 -4.75
C VAL A 57 1.08 -5.20 -3.86
N THR A 58 0.83 -4.01 -3.30
CA THR A 58 -0.33 -3.71 -2.44
C THR A 58 -1.58 -3.28 -3.20
N THR A 59 -1.52 -3.15 -4.53
CA THR A 59 -2.68 -2.72 -5.33
C THR A 59 -3.18 -3.78 -6.29
N THR A 60 -2.54 -4.95 -6.42
CA THR A 60 -2.86 -5.96 -7.46
C THR A 60 -4.34 -6.41 -7.48
N PRO A 61 -4.89 -6.81 -8.66
CA PRO A 61 -6.25 -7.34 -8.73
C PRO A 61 -6.44 -8.64 -7.91
N ALA A 62 -5.42 -9.49 -7.84
CA ALA A 62 -5.47 -10.71 -7.04
C ALA A 62 -5.63 -10.42 -5.54
N LEU A 63 -4.90 -9.43 -5.02
CA LEU A 63 -5.06 -8.98 -3.62
C LEU A 63 -6.45 -8.39 -3.39
N ALA A 64 -6.93 -7.55 -4.31
CA ALA A 64 -8.26 -6.95 -4.20
C ALA A 64 -9.38 -8.01 -4.19
N GLN A 65 -9.28 -9.04 -5.04
CA GLN A 65 -10.23 -10.16 -5.03
C GLN A 65 -10.15 -10.92 -3.71
N ALA A 66 -8.95 -11.22 -3.22
CA ALA A 66 -8.78 -11.91 -1.94
C ALA A 66 -9.40 -11.15 -0.77
N TYR A 67 -9.24 -9.82 -0.73
CA TYR A 67 -9.86 -8.97 0.28
C TYR A 67 -11.38 -8.94 0.14
N ALA A 68 -11.92 -8.89 -1.08
CA ALA A 68 -13.36 -8.95 -1.30
C ALA A 68 -13.97 -10.27 -0.77
N GLU A 69 -13.29 -11.41 -0.95
CA GLU A 69 -13.73 -12.70 -0.36
C GLU A 69 -13.74 -12.66 1.17
N VAL A 70 -12.68 -12.11 1.80
CA VAL A 70 -12.63 -12.02 3.27
C VAL A 70 -13.68 -11.05 3.81
N LEU A 71 -13.91 -9.91 3.15
CA LEU A 71 -14.96 -8.96 3.49
C LEU A 71 -16.36 -9.58 3.34
N ALA A 72 -16.57 -10.44 2.33
CA ALA A 72 -17.82 -11.18 2.18
C ALA A 72 -18.00 -12.22 3.31
N GLY A 73 -16.94 -12.95 3.69
CA GLY A 73 -16.96 -13.84 4.84
C GLY A 73 -17.23 -13.10 6.15
N PHE A 74 -16.66 -11.91 6.33
CA PHE A 74 -16.95 -11.04 7.45
C PHE A 74 -18.41 -10.63 7.48
N ALA A 75 -18.95 -10.16 6.36
CA ALA A 75 -20.37 -9.83 6.23
C ALA A 75 -21.28 -11.03 6.59
N ASP A 76 -20.93 -12.25 6.18
CA ASP A 76 -21.66 -13.46 6.57
C ASP A 76 -21.63 -13.70 8.08
N ASP A 77 -20.47 -13.56 8.73
CA ASP A 77 -20.33 -13.71 10.18
C ASP A 77 -21.10 -12.62 10.95
N VAL A 78 -21.08 -11.37 10.47
CA VAL A 78 -21.87 -10.28 11.07
C VAL A 78 -23.37 -10.54 10.88
N ALA A 79 -23.81 -11.02 9.71
CA ALA A 79 -25.22 -11.38 9.48
C ALA A 79 -25.67 -12.49 10.42
N TYR A 80 -24.85 -13.53 10.57
CA TYR A 80 -25.12 -14.65 11.47
C TYR A 80 -25.24 -14.20 12.92
N ALA A 81 -24.30 -13.39 13.41
CA ALA A 81 -24.31 -12.87 14.78
C ALA A 81 -25.55 -12.02 15.09
N ARG A 82 -26.16 -11.40 14.08
CA ARG A 82 -27.34 -10.52 14.23
C ARG A 82 -28.67 -11.26 14.14
N GLY A 83 -28.69 -12.51 13.67
CA GLY A 83 -29.93 -13.30 13.57
C GLY A 83 -30.93 -12.80 12.52
N GLY A 84 -30.48 -12.06 11.50
CA GLY A 84 -31.31 -11.54 10.39
C GLY A 84 -31.72 -10.06 10.53
N GLY A 85 -32.45 -9.54 9.53
CA GLY A 85 -32.92 -8.14 9.47
C GLY A 85 -32.71 -7.48 8.10
N PRO A 86 -33.10 -6.20 7.94
CA PRO A 86 -32.88 -5.47 6.70
C PRO A 86 -31.38 -5.23 6.46
N PRO A 87 -30.96 -5.04 5.20
CA PRO A 87 -29.58 -4.73 4.90
C PRO A 87 -29.09 -3.51 5.67
N ARG A 88 -27.89 -3.59 6.27
CA ARG A 88 -27.24 -2.43 6.90
C ARG A 88 -25.96 -2.06 6.16
N PRO A 89 -25.56 -0.78 6.24
CA PRO A 89 -24.23 -0.36 5.82
C PRO A 89 -23.14 -1.18 6.50
N LEU A 90 -22.22 -1.71 5.71
CA LEU A 90 -20.91 -2.19 6.18
C LEU A 90 -19.87 -1.19 5.68
N TYR A 91 -19.31 -0.39 6.60
CA TYR A 91 -18.27 0.56 6.24
C TYR A 91 -16.93 -0.15 6.13
N VAL A 92 -16.28 -0.04 4.98
CA VAL A 92 -14.94 -0.57 4.72
C VAL A 92 -14.00 0.63 4.59
N ILE A 93 -13.19 0.87 5.61
CA ILE A 93 -12.31 2.04 5.71
C ILE A 93 -10.90 1.65 5.24
N GLU A 94 -10.44 2.19 4.12
CA GLU A 94 -9.05 2.02 3.68
C GLU A 94 -8.20 3.16 4.24
N LEU A 95 -7.27 2.83 5.14
CA LEU A 95 -6.28 3.76 5.68
C LEU A 95 -5.18 3.98 4.65
N GLY A 96 -4.77 5.24 4.45
CA GLY A 96 -3.66 5.57 3.56
C GLY A 96 -3.82 5.02 2.13
N ALA A 97 -5.00 5.18 1.54
CA ALA A 97 -5.35 4.53 0.27
C ALA A 97 -4.50 5.01 -0.93
N GLY A 98 -3.70 6.08 -0.75
CA GLY A 98 -2.74 6.57 -1.72
C GLY A 98 -3.36 6.87 -3.09
N THR A 99 -3.11 6.03 -4.08
CA THR A 99 -3.69 6.21 -5.42
C THR A 99 -5.17 5.82 -5.53
N GLY A 100 -5.76 5.21 -4.50
CA GLY A 100 -7.12 4.67 -4.52
C GLY A 100 -7.32 3.46 -5.43
N ARG A 101 -6.25 2.92 -6.01
CA ARG A 101 -6.29 1.79 -6.95
C ARG A 101 -6.76 0.48 -6.31
N LEU A 102 -6.32 0.20 -5.08
CA LEU A 102 -6.78 -0.96 -4.34
C LEU A 102 -8.27 -0.83 -4.02
N GLY A 103 -8.68 0.28 -3.39
CA GLY A 103 -10.09 0.54 -3.08
C GLY A 103 -11.01 0.54 -4.29
N PHE A 104 -10.60 1.08 -5.44
CA PHE A 104 -11.33 0.94 -6.70
C PHE A 104 -11.58 -0.53 -7.05
N ARG A 105 -10.54 -1.36 -6.99
CA ARG A 105 -10.62 -2.78 -7.34
C ARG A 105 -11.50 -3.55 -6.36
N ILE A 106 -11.36 -3.30 -5.05
CA ILE A 106 -12.18 -3.96 -4.03
C ILE A 106 -13.65 -3.53 -4.13
N ALA A 107 -13.92 -2.23 -4.25
CA ALA A 107 -15.29 -1.72 -4.40
C ALA A 107 -16.00 -2.35 -5.62
N ARG A 108 -15.28 -2.51 -6.73
CA ARG A 108 -15.82 -3.20 -7.92
C ARG A 108 -16.00 -4.70 -7.70
N ALA A 109 -15.06 -5.38 -7.06
CA ALA A 109 -15.20 -6.80 -6.73
C ALA A 109 -16.42 -7.05 -5.83
N LEU A 110 -16.59 -6.25 -4.77
CA LEU A 110 -17.76 -6.30 -3.88
C LEU A 110 -19.07 -6.01 -4.63
N ALA A 111 -19.08 -5.04 -5.54
CA ALA A 111 -20.25 -4.75 -6.37
C ALA A 111 -20.60 -5.90 -7.32
N ALA A 112 -19.59 -6.55 -7.91
CA ALA A 112 -19.76 -7.67 -8.83
C ALA A 112 -20.27 -8.95 -8.13
N MET A 113 -19.96 -9.14 -6.84
CA MET A 113 -20.42 -10.30 -6.10
C MET A 113 -21.94 -10.39 -6.04
N GLY A 114 -22.69 -9.26 -6.09
CA GLY A 114 -24.16 -9.18 -6.13
C GLY A 114 -24.91 -9.79 -4.92
N ASP A 115 -24.23 -10.66 -4.20
CA ASP A 115 -24.63 -11.43 -3.05
C ASP A 115 -24.61 -10.60 -1.78
N ALA A 116 -23.73 -9.58 -1.66
CA ALA A 116 -23.67 -8.76 -0.45
C ALA A 116 -25.03 -8.15 -0.09
N ARG A 117 -25.73 -7.56 -1.07
CA ARG A 117 -27.11 -7.06 -0.88
C ARG A 117 -28.09 -8.18 -0.56
N ARG A 118 -27.97 -9.35 -1.21
CA ARG A 118 -28.80 -10.55 -0.92
C ARG A 118 -28.54 -11.12 0.47
N ARG A 119 -27.32 -10.95 1.00
CA ARG A 119 -26.84 -11.39 2.32
C ARG A 119 -27.12 -10.37 3.43
N GLY A 120 -27.81 -9.27 3.13
CA GLY A 120 -28.18 -8.27 4.12
C GLY A 120 -27.13 -7.19 4.38
N TRP A 121 -26.27 -6.89 3.41
CA TRP A 121 -25.26 -5.83 3.55
C TRP A 121 -25.15 -4.92 2.33
N GLU A 122 -24.97 -3.63 2.62
CA GLU A 122 -24.60 -2.63 1.63
C GLU A 122 -23.18 -2.15 1.95
N PRO A 123 -22.14 -2.70 1.29
CA PRO A 123 -20.78 -2.26 1.52
C PRO A 123 -20.62 -0.81 1.04
N ILE A 124 -20.11 0.05 1.92
CA ILE A 124 -19.72 1.42 1.61
C ILE A 124 -18.21 1.47 1.79
N TYR A 125 -17.51 1.55 0.66
CA TYR A 125 -16.07 1.69 0.67
C TYR A 125 -15.69 3.14 0.94
N VAL A 126 -14.78 3.39 1.87
CA VAL A 126 -14.33 4.74 2.24
C VAL A 126 -12.83 4.82 2.04
N LEU A 127 -12.39 5.62 1.07
CA LEU A 127 -10.97 5.91 0.90
C LEU A 127 -10.57 6.98 1.91
N THR A 128 -9.49 6.73 2.65
CA THR A 128 -8.95 7.73 3.56
C THR A 128 -7.47 7.97 3.31
N ASP A 129 -7.05 9.22 3.47
CA ASP A 129 -5.66 9.62 3.42
C ASP A 129 -5.41 10.76 4.40
N LEU A 130 -4.14 10.95 4.78
CA LEU A 130 -3.71 12.11 5.53
C LEU A 130 -3.74 13.38 4.66
N ALA A 131 -3.36 13.24 3.39
CA ALA A 131 -3.15 14.34 2.46
C ALA A 131 -4.47 14.78 1.81
N GLU A 132 -4.84 16.04 2.06
CA GLU A 132 -6.04 16.66 1.50
C GLU A 132 -6.07 16.65 -0.03
N ALA A 133 -4.91 16.85 -0.66
CA ALA A 133 -4.76 16.80 -2.11
C ALA A 133 -5.09 15.42 -2.70
N THR A 134 -4.78 14.34 -1.97
CA THR A 134 -5.13 12.98 -2.37
C THR A 134 -6.65 12.78 -2.33
N VAL A 135 -7.29 13.23 -1.26
CA VAL A 135 -8.75 13.15 -1.11
C VAL A 135 -9.46 13.94 -2.23
N ALA A 136 -9.02 15.16 -2.49
CA ALA A 136 -9.56 16.00 -3.55
C ALA A 136 -9.38 15.37 -4.95
N TRP A 137 -8.25 14.70 -5.19
CA TRP A 137 -7.97 14.01 -6.45
C TRP A 137 -8.96 12.87 -6.72
N TRP A 138 -9.26 12.04 -5.71
CA TRP A 138 -10.26 10.97 -5.86
C TRP A 138 -11.65 11.49 -6.22
N GLN A 139 -12.09 12.58 -5.58
CA GLN A 139 -13.41 13.17 -5.81
C GLN A 139 -13.60 13.64 -7.26
N GLN A 140 -12.52 13.96 -7.95
CA GLN A 140 -12.52 14.43 -9.34
C GLN A 140 -12.23 13.31 -10.34
N HIS A 141 -11.89 12.10 -9.87
CA HIS A 141 -11.38 11.05 -10.73
C HIS A 141 -12.52 10.38 -11.56
N PRO A 142 -12.47 10.41 -12.91
CA PRO A 142 -13.60 9.95 -13.72
C PRO A 142 -13.95 8.47 -13.56
N TRP A 143 -12.97 7.61 -13.27
CA TRP A 143 -13.20 6.18 -13.02
C TRP A 143 -13.86 5.90 -11.66
N LEU A 144 -13.78 6.83 -10.70
CA LEU A 144 -14.41 6.69 -9.38
C LEU A 144 -15.83 7.26 -9.37
N ALA A 145 -16.13 8.20 -10.28
CA ALA A 145 -17.44 8.85 -10.37
C ALA A 145 -18.65 7.88 -10.40
N PRO A 146 -18.62 6.75 -11.15
CA PRO A 146 -19.72 5.79 -11.12
C PRO A 146 -19.96 5.15 -9.74
N LEU A 147 -18.89 4.92 -8.97
CA LEU A 147 -18.99 4.32 -7.63
C LEU A 147 -19.55 5.33 -6.61
N PHE A 148 -19.19 6.60 -6.72
CA PHE A 148 -19.80 7.68 -5.94
C PHE A 148 -21.30 7.81 -6.26
N ALA A 149 -21.65 7.87 -7.54
CA ALA A 149 -23.04 7.98 -7.98
C ALA A 149 -23.91 6.79 -7.53
N ALA A 150 -23.34 5.59 -7.45
CA ALA A 150 -24.00 4.39 -6.94
C ALA A 150 -24.06 4.32 -5.40
N GLY A 151 -23.47 5.29 -4.68
CA GLY A 151 -23.38 5.29 -3.22
C GLY A 151 -22.44 4.21 -2.65
N GLN A 152 -21.60 3.60 -3.47
CA GLN A 152 -20.70 2.50 -3.10
C GLN A 152 -19.33 2.98 -2.60
N LEU A 153 -18.99 4.24 -2.89
CA LEU A 153 -17.74 4.87 -2.51
C LEU A 153 -18.01 6.18 -1.76
N ASP A 154 -17.22 6.44 -0.72
CA ASP A 154 -17.09 7.72 -0.04
C ASP A 154 -15.61 8.02 0.21
N VAL A 155 -15.31 9.22 0.70
CA VAL A 155 -13.96 9.64 1.03
C VAL A 155 -13.93 10.43 2.33
N ALA A 156 -12.81 10.35 3.05
CA ALA A 156 -12.54 11.19 4.21
C ALA A 156 -11.04 11.51 4.31
N ARG A 157 -10.69 12.67 4.86
CA ARG A 157 -9.33 12.89 5.38
C ARG A 157 -9.28 12.23 6.75
N PHE A 158 -8.25 11.41 7.00
CA PHE A 158 -8.09 10.74 8.28
C PHE A 158 -6.61 10.63 8.66
N ASP A 159 -6.26 11.14 9.84
CA ASP A 159 -4.95 10.98 10.46
C ASP A 159 -5.02 9.88 11.52
N LEU A 160 -4.45 8.71 11.19
CA LEU A 160 -4.41 7.55 12.09
C LEU A 160 -3.81 7.90 13.46
N THR A 161 -2.93 8.90 13.55
CA THR A 161 -2.23 9.28 14.79
C THR A 161 -3.01 10.28 15.67
N ALA A 162 -4.05 10.93 15.15
CA ALA A 162 -4.71 12.04 15.84
C ALA A 162 -6.24 11.99 15.82
N ASP A 163 -6.84 11.59 14.69
CA ASP A 163 -8.28 11.77 14.46
C ASP A 163 -9.11 10.77 15.30
N ARG A 164 -10.30 11.23 15.70
CA ARG A 164 -11.26 10.52 16.57
C ARG A 164 -12.66 10.41 15.96
N ALA A 165 -12.81 10.83 14.71
CA ALA A 165 -14.05 10.79 13.94
C ALA A 165 -13.70 10.69 12.45
N LEU A 166 -14.64 10.14 11.67
CA LEU A 166 -14.56 10.08 10.21
C LEU A 166 -15.63 11.00 9.62
N HIS A 167 -15.22 12.03 8.90
CA HIS A 167 -16.10 12.96 8.22
C HIS A 167 -16.24 12.56 6.74
N LEU A 168 -17.33 11.85 6.42
CA LEU A 168 -17.63 11.36 5.07
C LEU A 168 -18.12 12.51 4.19
N ARG A 169 -17.43 12.76 3.08
CA ARG A 169 -17.66 13.96 2.27
C ARG A 169 -18.81 13.81 1.30
N HIS A 170 -18.97 12.64 0.68
CA HIS A 170 -20.00 12.43 -0.32
C HIS A 170 -21.38 12.24 0.35
N ARG A 171 -21.43 11.51 1.47
CA ARG A 171 -22.67 11.31 2.25
C ARG A 171 -23.00 12.44 3.21
N GLY A 172 -22.06 13.33 3.52
CA GLY A 172 -22.25 14.39 4.53
C GLY A 172 -22.50 13.84 5.94
N GLN A 173 -22.00 12.63 6.24
CA GLN A 173 -22.18 11.94 7.51
C GLN A 173 -20.89 11.99 8.32
N THR A 174 -20.99 12.12 9.64
CA THR A 174 -19.87 11.90 10.55
C THR A 174 -20.06 10.60 11.30
N ILE A 175 -19.05 9.73 11.29
CA ILE A 175 -18.96 8.56 12.18
C ILE A 175 -18.06 8.96 13.35
N ALA A 176 -18.62 8.93 14.56
CA ALA A 176 -17.96 9.36 15.79
C ALA A 176 -18.35 8.43 16.96
N VAL A 177 -17.70 8.59 18.10
CA VAL A 177 -17.97 7.75 19.29
C VAL A 177 -19.41 7.89 19.80
N ASP A 178 -20.02 9.08 19.64
CA ASP A 178 -21.41 9.37 19.98
C ASP A 178 -22.41 8.95 18.89
N ALA A 179 -21.94 8.83 17.64
CA ALA A 179 -22.69 8.31 16.49
C ALA A 179 -21.95 7.15 15.78
N PRO A 180 -21.72 6.01 16.45
CA PRO A 180 -20.93 4.91 15.91
C PRO A 180 -21.76 4.01 15.00
N VAL A 181 -21.08 3.26 14.15
CA VAL A 181 -21.68 2.28 13.23
C VAL A 181 -21.79 0.89 13.87
N ASP A 182 -22.63 0.03 13.29
CA ASP A 182 -22.88 -1.32 13.83
C ASP A 182 -21.77 -2.32 13.50
N ALA A 183 -21.12 -2.15 12.35
CA ALA A 183 -20.03 -3.01 11.89
C ALA A 183 -19.06 -2.19 11.03
N MET A 184 -17.78 -2.54 11.11
CA MET A 184 -16.71 -1.85 10.38
C MET A 184 -15.63 -2.84 9.97
N ALA A 185 -15.18 -2.73 8.73
CA ALA A 185 -13.94 -3.33 8.28
C ALA A 185 -12.91 -2.21 8.01
N VAL A 186 -11.65 -2.50 8.25
CA VAL A 186 -10.52 -1.58 8.06
C VAL A 186 -9.48 -2.28 7.20
N ILE A 187 -8.91 -1.55 6.25
CA ILE A 187 -7.79 -2.00 5.42
C ILE A 187 -6.58 -1.11 5.71
N ALA A 188 -5.43 -1.71 5.99
CA ALA A 188 -4.18 -1.00 6.29
C ALA A 188 -3.02 -1.63 5.52
N ASN A 189 -2.80 -1.18 4.29
CA ASN A 189 -1.74 -1.71 3.41
C ASN A 189 -0.65 -0.66 3.19
N TYR A 190 0.61 -0.98 3.49
CA TYR A 190 1.72 0.00 3.44
C TYR A 190 1.41 1.28 4.22
N VAL A 191 0.86 1.07 5.41
CA VAL A 191 0.52 2.14 6.37
C VAL A 191 1.23 1.89 7.67
N LEU A 192 1.24 0.65 8.16
CA LEU A 192 1.78 0.34 9.47
C LEU A 192 3.31 0.42 9.48
N ASP A 193 3.96 0.23 8.32
CA ASP A 193 5.40 0.41 8.14
C ASP A 193 5.83 1.89 8.07
N GLY A 194 4.88 2.78 7.80
CA GLY A 194 5.10 4.19 7.51
C GLY A 194 4.55 5.18 8.55
N VAL A 195 4.04 4.68 9.68
CA VAL A 195 3.55 5.47 10.82
C VAL A 195 4.46 5.29 12.05
N PRO A 196 4.40 6.21 13.04
CA PRO A 196 5.23 6.10 14.23
C PRO A 196 5.17 4.74 14.90
N THR A 197 6.34 4.19 15.22
CA THR A 197 6.48 2.93 15.94
C THR A 197 7.50 3.07 17.06
N ASP A 198 7.37 2.24 18.08
CA ASP A 198 8.31 2.16 19.19
C ASP A 198 9.30 1.03 19.00
N ALA A 199 10.42 1.10 19.72
CA ALA A 199 11.40 0.01 19.77
C ALA A 199 11.58 -0.42 21.22
N PHE A 200 11.70 -1.72 21.42
CA PHE A 200 11.95 -2.31 22.74
C PHE A 200 13.03 -3.38 22.63
N ALA A 201 13.62 -3.68 23.78
CA ALA A 201 14.38 -4.89 24.00
C ALA A 201 13.80 -5.67 25.18
N ALA A 202 13.94 -6.99 25.14
CA ALA A 202 13.61 -7.88 26.25
C ALA A 202 14.82 -8.75 26.60
N ALA A 203 15.06 -8.92 27.90
CA ALA A 203 16.07 -9.82 28.43
C ALA A 203 15.74 -10.17 29.89
N ASP A 204 15.94 -11.43 30.27
CA ASP A 204 15.85 -11.92 31.65
C ASP A 204 14.52 -11.56 32.35
N GLY A 205 13.40 -11.66 31.62
CA GLY A 205 12.07 -11.35 32.14
C GLY A 205 11.80 -9.85 32.35
N ALA A 206 12.63 -8.97 31.80
CA ALA A 206 12.48 -7.52 31.88
C ALA A 206 12.38 -6.88 30.49
N LEU A 207 11.61 -5.79 30.41
CA LEU A 207 11.46 -4.97 29.21
C LEU A 207 12.28 -3.68 29.32
N TYR A 208 12.76 -3.23 28.16
CA TYR A 208 13.53 -2.01 28.01
C TYR A 208 12.99 -1.21 26.83
N GLU A 209 12.55 0.02 27.07
CA GLU A 209 12.23 1.00 26.02
C GLU A 209 13.53 1.36 25.29
N GLY A 210 13.56 1.18 23.98
CA GLY A 210 14.63 1.63 23.11
C GLY A 210 14.52 3.12 22.84
N GLN A 211 15.09 3.96 23.72
CA GLN A 211 15.17 5.39 23.45
C GLN A 211 16.15 5.65 22.30
N VAL A 212 15.87 6.63 21.45
CA VAL A 212 16.64 6.88 20.23
C VAL A 212 17.10 8.32 20.15
N ALA A 213 18.36 8.50 19.73
CA ALA A 213 18.85 9.75 19.16
C ALA A 213 18.82 9.61 17.63
N THR A 214 18.26 10.60 16.92
CA THR A 214 18.00 10.52 15.48
C THR A 214 18.60 11.69 14.74
N THR A 215 19.37 11.39 13.70
CA THR A 215 19.87 12.38 12.72
C THR A 215 19.20 12.13 11.38
N VAL A 216 18.56 13.14 10.80
CA VAL A 216 17.83 13.02 9.53
C VAL A 216 18.31 14.10 8.57
N ALA A 217 18.50 13.74 7.30
CA ALA A 217 18.65 14.70 6.21
C ALA A 217 17.60 14.47 5.13
N THR A 218 17.14 15.57 4.54
CA THR A 218 16.13 15.57 3.47
C THR A 218 16.61 16.36 2.26
N ARG A 219 16.09 15.99 1.09
CA ARG A 219 16.16 16.79 -0.14
C ARG A 219 15.23 18.01 -0.05
N ALA A 220 15.36 18.90 -1.04
CA ALA A 220 14.51 20.09 -1.17
C ALA A 220 13.01 19.77 -1.36
N ASP A 221 12.69 18.61 -1.93
CA ASP A 221 11.32 18.09 -2.11
C ASP A 221 10.79 17.35 -0.85
N GLY A 222 11.57 17.35 0.24
CA GLY A 222 11.23 16.70 1.50
C GLY A 222 11.58 15.21 1.57
N ALA A 223 12.05 14.59 0.48
CA ALA A 223 12.41 13.17 0.51
C ALA A 223 13.59 12.90 1.45
N LEU A 224 13.46 11.86 2.29
CA LEU A 224 14.51 11.41 3.20
C LEU A 224 15.69 10.85 2.40
N THR A 225 16.91 11.29 2.74
CA THR A 225 18.16 10.78 2.15
C THR A 225 19.02 10.02 3.14
N THR A 226 19.02 10.45 4.41
CA THR A 226 19.74 9.78 5.48
C THR A 226 18.90 9.78 6.75
N CYS A 227 19.00 8.69 7.50
CA CYS A 227 18.39 8.52 8.81
C CYS A 227 19.33 7.65 9.64
N GLU A 228 20.03 8.26 10.59
CA GLU A 228 20.90 7.55 11.52
C GLU A 228 20.19 7.44 12.87
N LEU A 229 20.11 6.22 13.39
CA LEU A 229 19.44 5.91 14.64
C LEU A 229 20.46 5.32 15.63
N THR A 230 20.58 5.95 16.79
CA THR A 230 21.36 5.42 17.92
C THR A 230 20.41 5.08 19.05
N PHE A 231 20.28 3.79 19.36
CA PHE A 231 19.39 3.31 20.42
C PHE A 231 20.10 3.15 21.76
N ARG A 232 19.38 3.48 22.84
CA ARG A 232 19.77 3.28 24.23
C ARG A 232 18.61 2.62 24.99
N PRO A 233 18.76 1.38 25.47
CA PRO A 233 17.72 0.71 26.23
C PRO A 233 17.55 1.35 27.61
N ARG A 234 16.30 1.54 28.04
CA ARG A 234 15.91 2.02 29.37
C ARG A 234 14.85 1.09 29.94
N ARG A 235 15.11 0.50 31.10
CA ARG A 235 14.16 -0.42 31.76
C ARG A 235 12.78 0.23 31.91
N CYS A 236 11.73 -0.50 31.58
CA CYS A 236 10.34 -0.05 31.69
C CYS A 236 9.43 -1.21 32.11
N ASP A 237 8.26 -0.85 32.63
CA ASP A 237 7.17 -1.79 32.87
C ASP A 237 6.17 -1.70 31.72
N ALA A 238 5.55 -2.83 31.34
CA ALA A 238 4.50 -2.83 30.32
C ALA A 238 3.16 -2.30 30.85
N GLU A 239 2.87 -2.52 32.14
CA GLU A 239 1.61 -2.11 32.75
C GLU A 239 1.52 -0.58 32.84
N GLY A 240 0.46 -0.03 32.25
CA GLY A 240 0.23 1.42 32.22
C GLY A 240 1.16 2.18 31.28
N TYR A 241 1.98 1.50 30.48
CA TYR A 241 2.97 2.16 29.61
C TYR A 241 2.32 3.02 28.51
N TYR A 242 1.31 2.46 27.84
CA TYR A 242 0.47 3.18 26.88
C TYR A 242 -0.85 3.65 27.50
N GLY A 243 -1.21 3.14 28.68
CA GLY A 243 -2.45 3.48 29.38
C GLY A 243 -3.70 2.79 28.80
N GLY A 244 -3.51 1.78 27.94
CA GLY A 244 -4.57 0.99 27.32
C GLY A 244 -4.39 -0.49 27.62
N PRO A 245 -5.35 -1.17 28.28
CA PRO A 245 -5.16 -2.54 28.77
C PRO A 245 -4.73 -3.54 27.69
N ALA A 246 -5.30 -3.45 26.49
CA ALA A 246 -4.97 -4.34 25.39
C ALA A 246 -3.57 -4.07 24.79
N LEU A 247 -3.16 -2.80 24.69
CA LEU A 247 -1.82 -2.43 24.21
C LEU A 247 -0.76 -2.85 25.22
N ASP A 248 -1.01 -2.58 26.51
CA ASP A 248 -0.10 -2.93 27.60
C ASP A 248 0.02 -4.46 27.74
N ALA A 249 -1.08 -5.21 27.57
CA ALA A 249 -1.05 -6.67 27.52
C ALA A 249 -0.27 -7.21 26.31
N ALA A 250 -0.43 -6.60 25.14
CA ALA A 250 0.33 -6.96 23.94
C ALA A 250 1.83 -6.72 24.16
N LEU A 251 2.23 -5.60 24.75
CA LEU A 251 3.63 -5.33 25.10
C LEU A 251 4.15 -6.31 26.16
N ALA A 252 3.36 -6.59 27.19
CA ALA A 252 3.72 -7.52 28.27
C ALA A 252 4.00 -8.94 27.75
N SER A 253 3.37 -9.35 26.64
CA SER A 253 3.62 -10.65 26.00
C SER A 253 5.07 -10.85 25.53
N TYR A 254 5.85 -9.78 25.37
CA TYR A 254 7.26 -9.84 24.96
C TYR A 254 8.23 -9.95 26.14
N ARG A 255 7.75 -9.97 27.39
CA ARG A 255 8.62 -9.97 28.58
C ARG A 255 9.66 -11.10 28.60
N ASP A 256 9.26 -12.27 28.09
CA ASP A 256 10.11 -13.48 28.06
C ASP A 256 10.91 -13.62 26.76
N ALA A 257 10.82 -12.66 25.85
CA ALA A 257 11.64 -12.62 24.65
C ALA A 257 13.10 -12.26 24.98
N ARG A 258 14.01 -12.50 24.02
CA ARG A 258 15.42 -12.15 24.14
C ARG A 258 15.92 -11.48 22.87
N GLY A 259 16.05 -10.15 22.92
CA GLY A 259 16.45 -9.33 21.77
C GLY A 259 15.62 -8.08 21.63
N TRP A 260 15.82 -7.39 20.52
CA TRP A 260 15.12 -6.17 20.11
C TRP A 260 13.90 -6.49 19.25
N PHE A 261 12.90 -5.63 19.30
CA PHE A 261 11.72 -5.69 18.42
C PHE A 261 11.11 -4.30 18.26
N THR A 262 10.46 -4.06 17.11
CA THR A 262 9.57 -2.91 16.94
C THR A 262 8.23 -3.21 17.60
N PHE A 263 7.53 -2.19 18.09
CA PHE A 263 6.20 -2.31 18.68
C PHE A 263 5.30 -1.21 18.14
N PRO A 264 4.21 -1.53 17.43
CA PRO A 264 3.37 -0.56 16.72
C PRO A 264 2.42 0.21 17.65
N GLY A 265 2.91 0.69 18.80
CA GLY A 265 2.11 1.33 19.85
C GLY A 265 1.23 2.49 19.35
N PRO A 266 1.80 3.51 18.67
CA PRO A 266 1.01 4.61 18.12
C PRO A 266 -0.04 4.16 17.10
N ALA A 267 0.28 3.17 16.25
CA ALA A 267 -0.66 2.61 15.28
C ALA A 267 -1.80 1.85 15.97
N LEU A 268 -1.50 1.00 16.96
CA LEU A 268 -2.50 0.30 17.77
C LEU A 268 -3.41 1.29 18.52
N ALA A 269 -2.85 2.39 19.04
CA ALA A 269 -3.65 3.45 19.67
C ALA A 269 -4.58 4.15 18.65
N GLY A 270 -4.14 4.28 17.39
CA GLY A 270 -4.98 4.71 16.27
C GLY A 270 -6.11 3.74 15.96
N LEU A 271 -5.80 2.44 15.91
CA LEU A 271 -6.79 1.39 15.72
C LEU A 271 -7.81 1.33 16.86
N GLU A 272 -7.43 1.62 18.10
CA GLU A 272 -8.39 1.77 19.22
C GLU A 272 -9.37 2.91 18.99
N ARG A 273 -8.88 4.08 18.53
CA ARG A 273 -9.75 5.22 18.21
C ARG A 273 -10.73 4.87 17.11
N LEU A 274 -10.26 4.16 16.08
CA LEU A 274 -11.09 3.73 14.96
C LEU A 274 -12.10 2.66 15.38
N ARG A 275 -11.68 1.68 16.20
CA ARG A 275 -12.55 0.66 16.79
C ARG A 275 -13.65 1.28 17.65
N ALA A 276 -13.36 2.36 18.39
CA ALA A 276 -14.36 3.09 19.19
C ALA A 276 -15.46 3.74 18.35
N LEU A 277 -15.30 3.84 17.03
CA LEU A 277 -16.32 4.31 16.09
C LEU A 277 -17.30 3.20 15.67
N CYS A 278 -17.10 1.97 16.15
CA CYS A 278 -17.92 0.81 15.87
C CYS A 278 -18.44 0.19 17.19
N ARG A 279 -19.72 -0.16 17.26
CA ARG A 279 -20.33 -0.81 18.44
C ARG A 279 -20.27 -2.34 18.40
N GLY A 280 -20.05 -2.92 17.23
CA GLY A 280 -20.19 -4.35 17.00
C GLY A 280 -18.97 -4.99 16.34
N PRO A 281 -19.18 -6.00 15.48
CA PRO A 281 -18.10 -6.69 14.79
C PRO A 281 -17.15 -5.74 14.07
N TRP A 282 -15.86 -6.02 14.21
CA TRP A 282 -14.79 -5.20 13.65
C TRP A 282 -13.73 -6.10 13.02
N LEU A 283 -13.32 -5.79 11.79
CA LEU A 283 -12.30 -6.52 11.05
C LEU A 283 -11.18 -5.55 10.64
N LEU A 284 -9.93 -6.00 10.76
CA LEU A 284 -8.76 -5.40 10.11
C LEU A 284 -8.16 -6.39 9.13
N LEU A 285 -7.97 -5.96 7.89
CA LEU A 285 -7.09 -6.57 6.91
C LEU A 285 -5.85 -5.67 6.80
N ALA A 286 -4.66 -6.23 6.99
CA ALA A 286 -3.43 -5.47 6.88
C ALA A 286 -2.41 -6.23 6.03
N ALA A 287 -1.69 -5.51 5.18
CA ALA A 287 -0.59 -6.05 4.40
C ALA A 287 0.59 -5.09 4.36
N ASP A 288 1.71 -5.54 4.90
CA ASP A 288 2.89 -4.70 5.01
C ASP A 288 4.16 -5.53 4.86
N LYS A 289 5.30 -4.86 4.71
CA LYS A 289 6.58 -5.51 4.97
C LYS A 289 6.63 -5.77 6.48
N GLY A 290 6.42 -7.02 6.89
CA GLY A 290 6.25 -7.34 8.30
C GLY A 290 6.47 -8.80 8.63
N ASP A 291 6.55 -9.09 9.92
CA ASP A 291 6.71 -10.43 10.47
C ASP A 291 5.54 -10.76 11.40
N ALA A 292 4.89 -11.89 11.14
CA ALA A 292 3.79 -12.40 11.97
C ALA A 292 4.26 -13.41 13.03
N ARG A 293 5.49 -13.92 12.94
CA ARG A 293 6.03 -14.91 13.89
C ARG A 293 6.94 -14.23 14.89
N ARG A 294 6.71 -14.46 16.19
CA ARG A 294 7.57 -13.96 17.27
C ARG A 294 9.08 -14.14 17.02
N ALA A 295 9.48 -15.29 16.49
CA ALA A 295 10.87 -15.61 16.21
C ALA A 295 11.50 -14.76 15.09
N ASP A 296 10.68 -14.28 14.16
CA ASP A 296 11.13 -13.40 13.07
C ASP A 296 11.07 -11.91 13.50
N VAL A 297 10.15 -11.57 14.41
CA VAL A 297 10.03 -10.23 14.99
C VAL A 297 11.20 -9.87 15.91
N VAL A 298 11.63 -10.82 16.76
CA VAL A 298 12.66 -10.57 17.78
C VAL A 298 14.04 -10.78 17.19
N GLN A 299 14.83 -9.72 17.13
CA GLN A 299 16.14 -9.66 16.47
C GLN A 299 17.27 -9.41 17.47
N PRO A 300 18.52 -9.84 17.19
CA PRO A 300 19.65 -9.60 18.08
C PRO A 300 20.11 -8.14 18.11
N ALA A 301 19.81 -7.37 17.05
CA ALA A 301 20.21 -5.98 16.86
C ALA A 301 19.00 -5.04 16.90
N PRO A 302 19.17 -3.76 17.30
CA PRO A 302 18.11 -2.77 17.23
C PRO A 302 17.58 -2.59 15.79
N PRO A 303 16.34 -2.09 15.62
CA PRO A 303 15.72 -1.97 14.31
C PRO A 303 16.45 -0.96 13.41
N GLU A 304 16.50 -1.28 12.12
CA GLU A 304 17.01 -0.41 11.06
C GLU A 304 15.85 0.09 10.18
N VAL A 305 16.05 1.26 9.56
CA VAL A 305 15.06 1.90 8.70
C VAL A 305 15.50 1.79 7.24
N ALA A 306 14.62 1.32 6.36
CA ALA A 306 14.83 1.38 4.93
C ALA A 306 14.41 2.74 4.37
N LEU A 307 15.19 3.31 3.45
CA LEU A 307 14.92 4.62 2.85
C LEU A 307 14.63 4.51 1.35
N HIS A 308 13.45 4.96 0.94
CA HIS A 308 12.99 5.07 -0.44
C HIS A 308 12.33 6.43 -0.69
N GLY A 309 13.00 7.53 -0.31
CA GLY A 309 12.42 8.87 -0.24
C GLY A 309 11.49 9.09 0.96
N SER A 310 10.96 8.01 1.53
CA SER A 310 10.33 7.91 2.84
C SER A 310 11.02 6.79 3.65
N ALA A 311 10.71 6.69 4.94
CA ALA A 311 11.24 5.66 5.81
C ALA A 311 10.23 4.52 5.97
N SER A 312 10.71 3.29 5.96
CA SER A 312 9.88 2.12 6.26
C SER A 312 10.60 1.16 7.19
N LEU A 313 9.82 0.50 8.04
CA LEU A 313 10.27 -0.49 9.02
C LEU A 313 9.50 -1.78 8.86
N THR A 314 10.09 -2.88 9.31
CA THR A 314 9.37 -4.14 9.38
C THR A 314 8.28 -4.05 10.45
N VAL A 315 7.03 -4.29 10.04
CA VAL A 315 5.86 -4.29 10.90
C VAL A 315 5.83 -5.54 11.76
N ASN A 316 5.64 -5.35 13.07
CA ASN A 316 5.44 -6.45 14.01
C ASN A 316 3.95 -6.85 14.04
N PHE A 317 3.55 -7.76 13.15
CA PHE A 317 2.18 -8.29 13.10
C PHE A 317 1.84 -9.21 14.27
N ASP A 318 2.84 -9.84 14.89
CA ASP A 318 2.65 -10.61 16.11
C ASP A 318 2.11 -9.73 17.26
N ALA A 319 2.60 -8.50 17.40
CA ALA A 319 2.07 -7.54 18.38
C ALA A 319 0.63 -7.10 18.07
N VAL A 320 0.28 -6.93 16.78
CA VAL A 320 -1.11 -6.67 16.37
C VAL A 320 -2.00 -7.86 16.69
N GLY A 321 -1.49 -9.08 16.51
CA GLY A 321 -2.16 -10.32 16.90
C GLY A 321 -2.39 -10.40 18.40
N ALA A 322 -1.37 -10.12 19.22
CA ALA A 322 -1.48 -10.07 20.67
C ALA A 322 -2.50 -9.01 21.13
N TRP A 323 -2.54 -7.84 20.48
CA TRP A 323 -3.55 -6.81 20.70
C TRP A 323 -4.97 -7.29 20.38
N ALA A 324 -5.16 -8.00 19.27
CA ALA A 324 -6.45 -8.57 18.91
C ALA A 324 -6.90 -9.65 19.90
N MET A 325 -5.98 -10.50 20.35
CA MET A 325 -6.24 -11.52 21.38
C MET A 325 -6.61 -10.90 22.73
N ALA A 326 -5.99 -9.78 23.10
CA ALA A 326 -6.32 -9.05 24.33
C ALA A 326 -7.75 -8.44 24.31
N HIS A 327 -8.35 -8.28 23.12
CA HIS A 327 -9.77 -7.94 22.95
C HIS A 327 -10.71 -9.15 22.94
N GLY A 328 -10.20 -10.36 23.22
CA GLY A 328 -10.95 -11.60 23.03
C GLY A 328 -11.25 -11.91 21.56
N GLY A 329 -10.53 -11.26 20.64
CA GLY A 329 -10.66 -11.47 19.20
C GLY A 329 -9.88 -12.68 18.70
N ARG A 330 -9.74 -12.73 17.38
CA ARG A 330 -8.94 -13.72 16.65
C ARG A 330 -8.12 -13.02 15.58
N TRP A 331 -7.08 -13.69 15.13
CA TRP A 331 -6.29 -13.23 13.99
C TRP A 331 -5.77 -14.41 13.18
N TRP A 332 -5.44 -14.15 11.92
CA TRP A 332 -4.95 -15.13 10.96
C TRP A 332 -3.80 -14.53 10.15
N HIS A 333 -2.80 -15.35 9.89
CA HIS A 333 -1.68 -15.08 9.00
C HIS A 333 -1.32 -16.39 8.24
N PRO A 334 -0.69 -16.33 7.07
CA PRO A 334 -0.26 -17.52 6.35
C PRO A 334 0.73 -18.38 7.14
N GLU A 335 0.72 -19.69 6.89
CA GLU A 335 1.68 -20.64 7.49
C GLU A 335 3.10 -20.49 6.92
N HIS A 336 3.24 -19.93 5.71
CA HIS A 336 4.52 -19.55 5.11
C HIS A 336 4.86 -18.08 5.44
N ARG A 337 6.12 -17.68 5.19
CA ARG A 337 6.56 -16.28 5.34
C ARG A 337 6.24 -15.50 4.07
N GLY A 338 5.74 -14.28 4.21
CA GLY A 338 5.66 -13.35 3.11
C GLY A 338 7.04 -13.07 2.50
N ARG A 339 7.09 -12.92 1.18
CA ARG A 339 8.31 -12.56 0.43
C ARG A 339 8.36 -11.05 0.17
N ALA A 340 7.25 -10.48 -0.27
CA ALA A 340 7.10 -9.04 -0.50
C ALA A 340 6.06 -8.41 0.45
N LEU A 341 5.04 -9.17 0.84
CA LEU A 341 3.99 -8.78 1.77
C LEU A 341 3.66 -9.91 2.75
N GLU A 342 3.57 -9.55 4.02
CA GLU A 342 2.87 -10.37 5.03
C GLU A 342 1.43 -9.86 5.12
N ILE A 343 0.44 -10.74 4.90
CA ILE A 343 -0.99 -10.37 4.81
C ILE A 343 -1.73 -11.01 5.98
N CYS A 344 -2.26 -10.20 6.90
CA CYS A 344 -2.93 -10.66 8.10
C CYS A 344 -4.37 -10.16 8.19
N ALA A 345 -5.22 -10.92 8.89
CA ALA A 345 -6.58 -10.53 9.26
C ALA A 345 -6.76 -10.58 10.77
N PHE A 346 -7.43 -9.59 11.36
CA PHE A 346 -7.70 -9.50 12.80
C PHE A 346 -9.17 -9.15 13.00
N GLN A 347 -9.90 -9.99 13.74
CA GLN A 347 -11.34 -9.80 13.92
C GLN A 347 -11.72 -9.80 15.39
N LEU A 348 -12.51 -8.80 15.77
CA LEU A 348 -12.97 -8.53 17.12
C LEU A 348 -14.50 -8.63 17.18
N ALA A 349 -15.02 -8.77 18.42
CA ALA A 349 -16.45 -8.70 18.72
C ALA A 349 -17.33 -9.63 17.86
N THR A 350 -16.79 -10.79 17.45
CA THR A 350 -17.52 -11.81 16.68
C THR A 350 -17.35 -13.17 17.37
N PRO A 351 -18.42 -13.79 17.91
CA PRO A 351 -18.31 -15.02 18.71
C PRO A 351 -17.68 -16.22 17.98
N ALA A 352 -17.95 -16.37 16.68
CA ALA A 352 -17.45 -17.47 15.86
C ALA A 352 -17.24 -17.02 14.40
N PRO A 353 -16.08 -16.45 14.04
CA PRO A 353 -15.83 -15.90 12.72
C PRO A 353 -15.45 -16.99 11.69
N LEU A 354 -16.34 -17.96 11.47
CA LEU A 354 -16.07 -19.13 10.65
C LEU A 354 -15.99 -18.80 9.16
N ALA A 355 -16.87 -17.91 8.68
CA ALA A 355 -16.88 -17.53 7.27
C ALA A 355 -15.66 -16.68 6.92
N THR A 356 -15.26 -15.74 7.80
CA THR A 356 -14.03 -14.96 7.65
C THR A 356 -12.80 -15.85 7.66
N ALA A 357 -12.69 -16.78 8.63
CA ALA A 357 -11.56 -17.71 8.72
C ALA A 357 -11.43 -18.57 7.45
N ARG A 358 -12.55 -19.09 6.94
CA ARG A 358 -12.57 -19.89 5.70
C ARG A 358 -12.19 -19.07 4.48
N ALA A 359 -12.69 -17.85 4.37
CA ALA A 359 -12.35 -16.94 3.28
C ALA A 359 -10.86 -16.59 3.30
N PHE A 360 -10.30 -16.30 4.48
CA PHE A 360 -8.87 -16.02 4.66
C PHE A 360 -8.02 -17.22 4.23
N ASP A 361 -8.35 -18.42 4.69
CA ASP A 361 -7.63 -19.64 4.33
C ASP A 361 -7.62 -19.86 2.80
N LEU A 362 -8.79 -19.78 2.16
CA LEU A 362 -8.93 -20.07 0.73
C LEU A 362 -8.35 -18.97 -0.18
N ALA A 363 -8.47 -17.71 0.20
CA ALA A 363 -8.14 -16.57 -0.65
C ALA A 363 -6.76 -15.96 -0.37
N ILE A 364 -6.23 -16.14 0.84
CA ILE A 364 -4.93 -15.57 1.25
C ILE A 364 -3.95 -16.69 1.60
N ALA A 365 -4.27 -17.59 2.53
CA ALA A 365 -3.28 -18.56 3.00
C ALA A 365 -2.92 -19.61 1.92
N ARG A 366 -3.90 -20.12 1.17
CA ARG A 366 -3.70 -21.15 0.13
C ARG A 366 -3.51 -20.60 -1.28
N ARG A 367 -3.96 -19.37 -1.55
CA ARG A 367 -3.91 -18.71 -2.86
C ARG A 367 -3.25 -17.34 -2.73
N SER A 368 -2.09 -17.34 -2.07
CA SER A 368 -1.39 -16.14 -1.64
C SER A 368 -1.19 -15.12 -2.77
N PRO A 369 -1.73 -13.89 -2.62
CA PRO A 369 -1.42 -12.79 -3.52
C PRO A 369 0.08 -12.48 -3.55
N ASP A 370 0.80 -12.72 -2.45
CA ASP A 370 2.25 -12.55 -2.37
C ASP A 370 3.01 -13.61 -3.21
N ASP A 371 2.59 -14.87 -3.15
CA ASP A 371 3.18 -15.93 -3.99
C ASP A 371 2.96 -15.64 -5.48
N LEU A 372 1.75 -15.18 -5.85
CA LEU A 372 1.46 -14.81 -7.23
C LEU A 372 2.32 -13.62 -7.68
N HIS A 373 2.55 -12.65 -6.80
CA HIS A 373 3.48 -11.56 -7.06
C HIS A 373 4.91 -12.08 -7.24
N ALA A 374 5.36 -13.05 -6.43
CA ALA A 374 6.68 -13.65 -6.55
C ALA A 374 6.88 -14.40 -7.87
N LEU A 375 5.83 -15.06 -8.39
CA LEU A 375 5.85 -15.75 -9.68
C LEU A 375 5.90 -14.78 -10.88
N LYS A 376 5.57 -13.50 -10.69
CA LYS A 376 5.50 -12.55 -11.80
C LYS A 376 6.82 -12.37 -12.53
N ARG A 377 7.91 -12.16 -11.80
CA ARG A 377 9.22 -11.89 -12.40
C ARG A 377 9.70 -13.04 -13.31
N PRO A 378 9.74 -14.31 -12.85
CA PRO A 378 10.14 -15.41 -13.73
C PRO A 378 9.18 -15.60 -14.92
N LEU A 379 7.86 -15.52 -14.70
CA LEU A 379 6.89 -15.69 -15.80
C LEU A 379 6.99 -14.60 -16.87
N VAL A 380 7.19 -13.34 -16.47
CA VAL A 380 7.41 -12.23 -17.41
C VAL A 380 8.72 -12.42 -18.17
N SER A 381 9.79 -12.88 -17.51
CA SER A 381 11.08 -13.09 -18.18
C SER A 381 11.06 -14.19 -19.24
N GLN A 382 10.10 -15.10 -19.15
CA GLN A 382 9.89 -16.21 -20.08
C GLN A 382 8.65 -16.01 -20.95
N ALA A 383 8.11 -14.78 -21.02
CA ALA A 383 6.85 -14.51 -21.73
C ALA A 383 6.88 -14.89 -23.22
N GLY A 384 8.06 -14.91 -23.85
CA GLY A 384 8.22 -15.33 -25.24
C GLY A 384 8.12 -16.84 -25.46
N ASP A 385 8.30 -17.64 -24.40
CA ASP A 385 8.21 -19.10 -24.44
C ASP A 385 6.79 -19.59 -24.11
N LEU A 386 5.93 -18.73 -23.58
CA LEU A 386 4.55 -19.06 -23.28
C LEU A 386 3.71 -19.16 -24.55
N SER A 387 2.93 -20.23 -24.67
CA SER A 387 1.83 -20.28 -25.62
C SER A 387 0.73 -19.27 -25.23
N LEU A 388 -0.12 -18.91 -26.19
CA LEU A 388 -1.22 -17.97 -25.95
C LEU A 388 -2.19 -18.48 -24.85
N PRO A 389 -2.58 -19.78 -24.81
CA PRO A 389 -3.37 -20.32 -23.70
C PRO A 389 -2.69 -20.22 -22.33
N GLU A 390 -1.37 -20.46 -22.25
CA GLU A 390 -0.61 -20.35 -20.99
C GLU A 390 -0.54 -18.90 -20.50
N PHE A 391 -0.31 -17.94 -21.42
CA PHE A 391 -0.37 -16.52 -21.09
C PHE A 391 -1.77 -16.12 -20.58
N LEU A 392 -2.84 -16.54 -21.29
CA LEU A 392 -4.21 -16.25 -20.87
C LEU A 392 -4.54 -16.89 -19.52
N ALA A 393 -4.01 -18.09 -19.22
CA ALA A 393 -4.15 -18.72 -17.92
C ALA A 393 -3.48 -17.90 -16.81
N TYR A 394 -2.24 -17.45 -17.03
CA TYR A 394 -1.54 -16.58 -16.09
C TYR A 394 -2.27 -15.24 -15.89
N LEU A 395 -2.79 -14.65 -16.97
CA LEU A 395 -3.57 -13.42 -16.90
C LEU A 395 -4.86 -13.60 -16.09
N ARG A 396 -5.57 -14.74 -16.24
CA ARG A 396 -6.73 -15.07 -15.39
C ARG A 396 -6.34 -15.23 -13.93
N LEU A 397 -5.23 -15.92 -13.63
CA LEU A 397 -4.73 -16.10 -12.26
C LEU A 397 -4.38 -14.77 -11.60
N SER A 398 -3.78 -13.82 -12.32
CA SER A 398 -3.49 -12.46 -11.84
C SER A 398 -4.72 -11.56 -11.68
N GLY A 399 -5.92 -12.05 -12.00
CA GLY A 399 -7.14 -11.25 -11.99
C GLY A 399 -7.19 -10.22 -13.12
N HIS A 400 -6.59 -10.54 -14.28
CA HIS A 400 -6.47 -9.66 -15.45
C HIS A 400 -5.65 -8.40 -15.16
N ASP A 401 -4.48 -8.57 -14.55
CA ASP A 401 -3.61 -7.46 -14.17
C ASP A 401 -3.02 -6.75 -15.41
N ALA A 402 -3.30 -5.45 -15.51
CA ALA A 402 -2.76 -4.58 -16.55
C ALA A 402 -1.23 -4.55 -16.61
N LYS A 403 -0.55 -4.64 -15.46
CA LYS A 403 0.91 -4.68 -15.45
C LYS A 403 1.43 -6.00 -15.99
N VAL A 404 0.83 -7.12 -15.63
CA VAL A 404 1.18 -8.44 -16.18
C VAL A 404 0.96 -8.44 -17.70
N PHE A 405 -0.19 -7.94 -18.16
CA PHE A 405 -0.45 -7.81 -19.59
C PHE A 405 0.62 -6.98 -20.30
N CYS A 406 0.90 -5.78 -19.79
CA CYS A 406 1.84 -4.87 -20.44
C CYS A 406 3.28 -5.38 -20.44
N ASP A 407 3.71 -6.03 -19.35
CA ASP A 407 5.06 -6.57 -19.25
C ASP A 407 5.25 -7.79 -20.17
N CYS A 408 4.19 -8.58 -20.45
CA CYS A 408 4.26 -9.73 -21.36
C CYS A 408 3.98 -9.38 -22.84
N ALA A 409 3.16 -8.37 -23.11
CA ALA A 409 2.67 -8.04 -24.46
C ALA A 409 3.76 -7.92 -25.55
N PRO A 410 4.94 -7.32 -25.29
CA PRO A 410 6.00 -7.24 -26.30
C PRO A 410 6.46 -8.60 -26.84
N ALA A 411 6.50 -9.62 -25.98
CA ALA A 411 6.95 -10.96 -26.35
C ALA A 411 5.84 -11.78 -27.06
N LEU A 412 4.57 -11.43 -26.85
CA LEU A 412 3.42 -12.18 -27.37
C LEU A 412 3.01 -11.79 -28.80
N GLY A 413 3.63 -10.77 -29.39
CA GLY A 413 3.27 -10.25 -30.72
C GLY A 413 3.12 -11.33 -31.81
N PRO A 414 4.07 -12.27 -31.98
CA PRO A 414 3.94 -13.37 -32.93
C PRO A 414 2.75 -14.29 -32.62
N ALA A 415 2.57 -14.68 -31.36
CA ALA A 415 1.48 -15.55 -30.92
C ALA A 415 0.10 -14.91 -31.14
N LEU A 416 -0.03 -13.60 -30.87
CA LEU A 416 -1.27 -12.85 -31.10
C LEU A 416 -1.67 -12.81 -32.59
N ARG A 417 -0.70 -12.61 -33.49
CA ARG A 417 -0.96 -12.61 -34.94
C ARG A 417 -1.32 -13.99 -35.48
N ALA A 418 -0.74 -15.03 -34.89
CA ALA A 418 -1.00 -16.42 -35.26
C ALA A 418 -2.26 -17.02 -34.59
N ALA A 419 -2.93 -16.27 -33.71
CA ALA A 419 -4.08 -16.74 -32.94
C ALA A 419 -5.22 -17.23 -33.85
N SER A 420 -5.77 -18.40 -33.52
CA SER A 420 -7.01 -18.94 -34.10
C SER A 420 -8.22 -18.05 -33.80
N PRO A 421 -9.34 -18.21 -34.54
CA PRO A 421 -10.56 -17.44 -34.28
C PRO A 421 -11.03 -17.45 -32.82
N ASP A 422 -11.01 -18.62 -32.17
CA ASP A 422 -11.43 -18.78 -30.78
C ASP A 422 -10.45 -18.09 -29.80
N GLU A 423 -9.15 -18.22 -30.04
CA GLU A 423 -8.13 -17.54 -29.24
C GLU A 423 -8.24 -16.02 -29.35
N ARG A 424 -8.58 -15.49 -30.54
CA ARG A 424 -8.81 -14.05 -30.72
C ARG A 424 -9.98 -13.55 -29.87
N ASP A 425 -11.04 -14.35 -29.72
CA ASP A 425 -12.16 -14.01 -28.85
C ASP A 425 -11.77 -14.03 -27.37
N GLU A 426 -10.99 -15.02 -26.94
CA GLU A 426 -10.46 -15.06 -25.57
C GLU A 426 -9.56 -13.87 -25.26
N VAL A 427 -8.67 -13.49 -26.19
CA VAL A 427 -7.81 -12.32 -26.02
C VAL A 427 -8.63 -11.03 -26.00
N ALA A 428 -9.64 -10.89 -26.85
CA ALA A 428 -10.51 -9.71 -26.84
C ALA A 428 -11.26 -9.57 -25.51
N LEU A 429 -11.75 -10.68 -24.95
CA LEU A 429 -12.36 -10.71 -23.63
C LEU A 429 -11.35 -10.35 -22.53
N ALA A 430 -10.13 -10.89 -22.60
CA ALA A 430 -9.07 -10.57 -21.66
C ALA A 430 -8.70 -9.07 -21.70
N ILE A 431 -8.55 -8.48 -22.89
CA ILE A 431 -8.31 -7.04 -23.09
C ILE A 431 -9.41 -6.21 -22.44
N ALA A 432 -10.68 -6.59 -22.65
CA ALA A 432 -11.81 -5.89 -22.05
C ALA A 432 -11.75 -5.93 -20.51
N ARG A 433 -11.42 -7.09 -19.92
CA ARG A 433 -11.30 -7.26 -18.46
C ARG A 433 -10.10 -6.50 -17.87
N VAL A 434 -8.96 -6.51 -18.56
CA VAL A 434 -7.77 -5.73 -18.16
C VAL A 434 -8.10 -4.24 -18.14
N TRP A 435 -8.73 -3.75 -19.21
CA TRP A 435 -9.09 -2.33 -19.33
C TRP A 435 -10.09 -1.91 -18.25
N ASP A 436 -11.09 -2.73 -18.02
CA ASP A 436 -12.14 -2.50 -17.05
C ASP A 436 -11.58 -2.47 -15.61
N GLY A 437 -10.63 -3.35 -15.27
CA GLY A 437 -9.95 -3.39 -13.97
C GLY A 437 -8.82 -2.36 -13.76
N TYR A 438 -8.54 -1.51 -14.74
CA TYR A 438 -7.46 -0.53 -14.70
C TYR A 438 -7.97 0.84 -14.20
N LEU A 439 -7.35 1.35 -13.13
CA LEU A 439 -7.50 2.73 -12.68
C LEU A 439 -6.28 3.53 -13.16
N PRO A 440 -6.41 4.44 -14.14
CA PRO A 440 -5.31 5.33 -14.52
C PRO A 440 -4.90 6.24 -13.36
N ILE A 441 -3.60 6.38 -13.09
CA ILE A 441 -3.09 7.23 -12.00
C ILE A 441 -2.02 8.23 -12.49
N GLY A 442 -1.82 8.34 -13.80
CA GLY A 442 -0.80 9.20 -14.41
C GLY A 442 0.59 8.55 -14.55
N GLU A 443 0.68 7.22 -14.47
CA GLU A 443 1.91 6.47 -14.75
C GLU A 443 2.33 6.61 -16.22
N PRO A 444 3.64 6.58 -16.55
CA PRO A 444 4.13 6.74 -17.91
C PRO A 444 3.76 5.58 -18.85
N VAL A 445 3.43 4.41 -18.30
CA VAL A 445 3.06 3.23 -19.09
C VAL A 445 1.65 3.43 -19.66
N ASP A 446 1.56 3.59 -20.98
CA ASP A 446 0.27 3.71 -21.68
C ASP A 446 -0.38 2.33 -21.88
N VAL A 447 -1.11 1.89 -20.85
CA VAL A 447 -1.85 0.62 -20.85
C VAL A 447 -2.85 0.56 -22.00
N ALA A 448 -3.56 1.67 -22.28
CA ALA A 448 -4.57 1.72 -23.33
C ALA A 448 -3.97 1.46 -24.71
N ARG A 449 -2.78 2.01 -24.99
CA ARG A 449 -2.05 1.81 -26.25
C ARG A 449 -1.53 0.38 -26.39
N THR A 450 -1.00 -0.21 -25.32
CA THR A 450 -0.56 -1.60 -25.35
C THR A 450 -1.73 -2.54 -25.64
N LEU A 451 -2.88 -2.31 -25.01
CA LEU A 451 -4.10 -3.07 -25.28
C LEU A 451 -4.63 -2.83 -26.71
N ALA A 452 -4.52 -1.61 -27.23
CA ALA A 452 -4.92 -1.29 -28.61
C ALA A 452 -4.06 -2.05 -29.63
N ALA A 453 -2.74 -2.10 -29.42
CA ALA A 453 -1.82 -2.85 -30.27
C ALA A 453 -2.12 -4.35 -30.25
N ALA A 454 -2.42 -4.92 -29.07
CA ALA A 454 -2.84 -6.31 -28.96
C ALA A 454 -4.17 -6.57 -29.67
N ALA A 455 -5.16 -5.68 -29.52
CA ALA A 455 -6.46 -5.78 -30.21
C ALA A 455 -6.32 -5.70 -31.73
N ALA A 456 -5.40 -4.87 -32.24
CA ALA A 456 -5.10 -4.80 -33.66
C ALA A 456 -4.44 -6.10 -34.15
N ALA A 457 -3.52 -6.69 -33.38
CA ALA A 457 -2.83 -7.92 -33.73
C ALA A 457 -3.76 -9.15 -33.86
N ILE A 458 -4.92 -9.14 -33.20
CA ILE A 458 -5.95 -10.19 -33.26
C ILE A 458 -7.12 -9.85 -34.21
N ASP A 459 -6.94 -8.88 -35.12
CA ASP A 459 -7.96 -8.40 -36.07
C ASP A 459 -9.28 -7.95 -35.38
N ARG A 460 -9.18 -7.13 -34.32
CA ARG A 460 -10.33 -6.48 -33.64
C ARG A 460 -10.26 -4.95 -33.76
N PRO A 461 -10.46 -4.38 -34.96
CA PRO A 461 -10.22 -2.95 -35.24
C PRO A 461 -11.13 -1.99 -34.45
N ALA A 462 -12.38 -2.37 -34.17
CA ALA A 462 -13.29 -1.55 -33.38
C ALA A 462 -12.83 -1.42 -31.92
N LEU A 463 -12.32 -2.51 -31.34
CA LEU A 463 -11.75 -2.53 -29.99
C LEU A 463 -10.46 -1.72 -29.94
N ALA A 464 -9.57 -1.91 -30.91
CA ALA A 464 -8.33 -1.14 -31.04
C ALA A 464 -8.62 0.37 -31.11
N ALA A 465 -9.51 0.79 -32.01
CA ALA A 465 -9.88 2.19 -32.18
C ALA A 465 -10.48 2.82 -30.90
N ARG A 466 -11.24 2.04 -30.11
CA ARG A 466 -11.76 2.51 -28.81
C ARG A 466 -10.64 2.74 -27.81
N LEU A 467 -9.70 1.81 -27.70
CA LEU A 467 -8.57 1.88 -26.79
C LEU A 467 -7.57 2.98 -27.19
N GLU A 468 -7.36 3.20 -28.48
CA GLU A 468 -6.57 4.34 -28.96
C GLU A 468 -7.19 5.70 -28.60
N ARG A 469 -8.52 5.83 -28.68
CA ARG A 469 -9.19 7.05 -28.22
C ARG A 469 -8.97 7.26 -26.72
N ALA A 470 -9.02 6.19 -25.93
CA ALA A 470 -8.73 6.26 -24.50
C ALA A 470 -7.27 6.63 -24.21
N SER A 471 -6.31 6.04 -24.93
CA SER A 471 -4.90 6.41 -24.89
C SER A 471 -4.71 7.90 -25.19
N ARG A 472 -5.29 8.42 -26.27
CA ARG A 472 -5.22 9.84 -26.63
C ARG A 472 -5.82 10.76 -25.57
N ALA A 473 -6.93 10.34 -24.94
CA ALA A 473 -7.57 11.11 -23.88
C ALA A 473 -6.71 11.17 -22.59
N LEU A 474 -5.99 10.10 -22.26
CA LEU A 474 -5.16 10.01 -21.05
C LEU A 474 -3.74 10.57 -21.23
N TYR A 475 -3.14 10.38 -22.41
CA TYR A 475 -1.72 10.64 -22.66
C TYR A 475 -1.46 11.68 -23.76
N GLY A 476 -2.49 12.19 -24.43
CA GLY A 476 -2.35 13.08 -25.58
C GLY A 476 -2.05 12.36 -26.90
N ALA A 477 -1.86 13.14 -27.97
CA ALA A 477 -1.49 12.58 -29.27
C ALA A 477 -0.06 11.99 -29.22
N PRO A 478 0.22 10.85 -29.89
CA PRO A 478 1.57 10.35 -30.02
C PRO A 478 2.43 11.42 -30.71
N MET A 479 3.56 11.78 -30.12
CA MET A 479 4.55 12.62 -30.79
C MET A 479 5.03 11.88 -32.04
N THR A 480 4.67 12.36 -33.23
CA THR A 480 5.33 11.93 -34.47
C THR A 480 6.82 12.26 -34.36
N PRO A 481 7.74 11.32 -34.65
CA PRO A 481 9.14 11.69 -34.80
C PRO A 481 9.21 12.67 -35.99
N ALA A 482 9.59 13.91 -35.73
CA ALA A 482 9.87 14.84 -36.81
C ALA A 482 11.02 14.27 -37.64
N ALA A 483 10.76 14.01 -38.92
CA ALA A 483 11.80 13.65 -39.88
C ALA A 483 12.76 14.83 -40.01
N SER A 484 13.94 14.75 -39.40
CA SER A 484 15.04 15.67 -39.71
C SER A 484 15.69 15.29 -41.04
N PRO A 485 16.04 16.25 -41.89
CA PRO A 485 16.72 16.00 -43.15
C PRO A 485 18.17 15.59 -42.86
N VAL A 486 18.63 14.55 -43.55
CA VAL A 486 20.02 14.06 -43.53
C VAL A 486 20.96 15.10 -44.17
N PRO A 487 22.10 15.41 -43.55
CA PRO A 487 23.32 15.72 -44.28
C PRO A 487 24.42 14.68 -44.03
N ALA A 488 25.33 14.60 -44.99
CA ALA A 488 26.27 13.51 -45.23
C ALA A 488 27.31 13.25 -44.12
N ALA A 489 27.79 12.00 -44.11
CA ALA A 489 28.66 11.38 -43.13
C ALA A 489 30.12 11.88 -43.11
N ALA A 490 30.74 11.83 -41.92
CA ALA A 490 32.16 11.55 -41.68
C ALA A 490 32.31 10.86 -40.29
N PRO A 491 33.37 10.05 -40.06
CA PRO A 491 33.27 8.78 -39.33
C PRO A 491 33.40 8.88 -37.80
N ALA A 492 32.84 7.85 -37.15
CA ALA A 492 32.73 7.67 -35.72
C ALA A 492 34.06 7.38 -35.01
N SER A 493 34.18 7.85 -33.77
CA SER A 493 34.92 7.17 -32.71
C SER A 493 34.03 7.07 -31.47
N ASP A 494 33.78 5.83 -31.05
CA ASP A 494 33.03 5.45 -29.85
C ASP A 494 33.71 5.93 -28.56
N ALA A 495 32.92 6.50 -27.64
CA ALA A 495 32.68 5.92 -26.30
C ALA A 495 31.87 6.88 -25.41
N ASP A 496 30.72 6.37 -24.95
CA ASP A 496 30.04 6.60 -23.66
C ASP A 496 29.47 7.98 -23.27
N ASP A 497 28.14 8.10 -23.31
CA ASP A 497 27.37 9.06 -22.48
C ASP A 497 25.98 8.51 -22.12
N PRO A 498 25.75 8.03 -20.88
CA PRO A 498 24.44 7.84 -20.31
C PRO A 498 24.10 9.04 -19.40
N PHE A 499 23.18 9.89 -19.88
CA PHE A 499 22.42 10.91 -19.12
C PHE A 499 23.05 12.28 -18.81
N ALA A 500 23.67 12.95 -19.79
CA ALA A 500 23.78 14.41 -19.75
C ALA A 500 22.44 15.09 -20.13
N LEU A 501 21.65 15.40 -19.09
CA LEU A 501 20.37 16.09 -19.09
C LEU A 501 20.40 17.50 -19.73
N PHE A 502 19.32 17.80 -20.44
CA PHE A 502 18.82 19.10 -20.85
C PHE A 502 19.26 20.26 -19.96
N ALA A 503 20.22 21.02 -20.47
CA ALA A 503 20.44 22.40 -20.09
C ALA A 503 19.91 23.31 -21.20
N THR A 504 19.13 24.30 -20.79
CA THR A 504 18.79 25.55 -21.48
C THR A 504 17.75 25.52 -22.59
N GLY A 505 16.65 26.26 -22.34
CA GLY A 505 15.56 26.56 -23.27
C GLY A 505 14.26 26.82 -22.54
#